data_AF-A0A973F6B0-F1
#
_entry.id   AF-A0A973F6B0-F1
#
_cell.length_a   1.000
_cell.length_b   1.000
_cell.length_c   1.000
_cell.angle_alpha   90.00
_cell.angle_beta   90.00
_cell.angle_gamma   90.00
#
_symmetry.space_group_name_H-M   'P 1'
#
loop_
_entity.id
_entity.type
_entity.pdbx_description
1 polymer ?
#
loop_
_entity_poly.entity_id
_entity_poly.type
_entity_poly.pdbx_seq_one_letter_code
_entity_poly.pdbx_strand_id
1 'polypeptide(L)'
;MEMLKKGSSGARVSRIQDALKSAGYFNGNIDGIFENETDEAVKRFQSQSGLPADGMVGAVTWARLFPVEPVSGNLATRCLALTGLFETGKLSPGCFAAIAGNFDGQGISYGVLQWNLGQKTLQPLLNEMITTHPEIMSDIFGNDLDAMQQAISGEKQAALNFANTIQDTTKHVVSPLWRERFKRLGLTTEFQAIEKSGASKYYNNAKNLVATYSLWSMRGQALMFDICVQNGSISDAVKTQIMADFSKLSSRLSREDAEVQKMVIIANRRAEAAIPEYVEIVRKRKLCIAYGKGVVNGISYDLATQFGLDLSPIEQE
;
A
#
# COMPACT_ATOMS: atom_id res chain seq x y z
N MET A 1 -1.71 -15.88 -10.26
CA MET A 1 -2.40 -14.81 -11.01
C MET A 1 -3.26 -15.46 -12.06
N GLU A 2 -4.54 -15.08 -12.16
CA GLU A 2 -5.40 -15.52 -13.26
C GLU A 2 -4.91 -14.92 -14.58
N MET A 3 -4.81 -15.77 -15.61
CA MET A 3 -4.32 -15.45 -16.94
C MET A 3 -5.40 -14.72 -17.74
N LEU A 4 -5.10 -13.51 -18.22
CA LEU A 4 -6.03 -12.70 -19.02
C LEU A 4 -5.71 -12.87 -20.50
N LYS A 5 -6.73 -13.03 -21.33
CA LYS A 5 -6.61 -13.29 -22.77
C LYS A 5 -7.86 -12.80 -23.49
N LYS A 6 -7.91 -12.96 -24.82
CA LYS A 6 -9.12 -12.68 -25.58
C LYS A 6 -10.37 -13.32 -24.97
N GLY A 7 -11.43 -12.53 -24.80
CA GLY A 7 -12.69 -12.88 -24.12
C GLY A 7 -12.72 -12.58 -22.61
N SER A 8 -11.59 -12.23 -21.99
CA SER A 8 -11.57 -11.72 -20.61
C SER A 8 -12.20 -10.33 -20.53
N SER A 9 -12.76 -9.98 -19.37
CA SER A 9 -13.31 -8.64 -19.13
C SER A 9 -13.13 -8.16 -17.68
N GLY A 10 -13.34 -6.86 -17.45
CA GLY A 10 -13.32 -6.23 -16.14
C GLY A 10 -12.11 -5.33 -15.89
N ALA A 11 -11.99 -4.83 -14.65
CA ALA A 11 -11.04 -3.77 -14.30
C ALA A 11 -9.56 -4.08 -14.59
N ARG A 12 -9.17 -5.36 -14.53
CA ARG A 12 -7.79 -5.78 -14.87
C ARG A 12 -7.51 -5.66 -16.36
N VAL A 13 -8.52 -5.87 -17.21
CA VAL A 13 -8.41 -5.66 -18.66
C VAL A 13 -8.33 -4.17 -18.97
N SER A 14 -9.16 -3.34 -18.33
CA SER A 14 -9.07 -1.87 -18.48
C SER A 14 -7.68 -1.36 -18.14
N ARG A 15 -7.07 -1.91 -17.07
CA ARG A 15 -5.71 -1.57 -16.67
C ARG A 15 -4.66 -1.99 -17.71
N ILE A 16 -4.82 -3.16 -18.34
CA ILE A 16 -3.94 -3.62 -19.44
C ILE A 16 -4.07 -2.68 -20.64
N GLN A 17 -5.30 -2.34 -21.04
CA GLN A 17 -5.57 -1.42 -22.16
C GLN A 17 -4.94 -0.04 -21.90
N ASP A 18 -5.10 0.50 -20.69
CA ASP A 18 -4.54 1.79 -20.28
C ASP A 18 -3.00 1.81 -20.34
N ALA A 19 -2.34 0.76 -19.82
CA ALA A 19 -0.89 0.63 -19.89
C ALA A 19 -0.38 0.43 -21.32
N LEU A 20 -1.03 -0.42 -22.11
CA LEU A 20 -0.67 -0.60 -23.52
C LEU A 20 -0.85 0.69 -24.31
N LYS A 21 -1.89 1.48 -24.00
CA LYS A 21 -2.13 2.78 -24.65
C LYS A 21 -1.06 3.79 -24.30
N SER A 22 -0.74 3.89 -23.02
CA SER A 22 0.34 4.76 -22.52
C SER A 22 1.70 4.39 -23.13
N ALA A 23 1.93 3.10 -23.35
CA ALA A 23 3.15 2.58 -23.96
C ALA A 23 3.13 2.59 -25.51
N GLY A 24 2.07 3.11 -26.15
CA GLY A 24 1.98 3.26 -27.61
C GLY A 24 1.60 1.98 -28.38
N TYR A 25 1.18 0.92 -27.69
CA TYR A 25 0.79 -0.36 -28.31
C TYR A 25 -0.71 -0.47 -28.60
N PHE A 26 -1.56 0.33 -27.95
CA PHE A 26 -3.02 0.25 -28.06
C PHE A 26 -3.65 1.63 -28.35
N ASN A 27 -4.47 1.71 -29.39
CA ASN A 27 -5.14 2.97 -29.77
C ASN A 27 -6.66 2.96 -29.52
N GLY A 28 -7.22 1.81 -29.11
CA GLY A 28 -8.66 1.65 -28.87
C GLY A 28 -9.16 2.32 -27.59
N ASN A 29 -10.43 2.08 -27.28
CA ASN A 29 -11.06 2.56 -26.06
C ASN A 29 -10.69 1.68 -24.86
N ILE A 30 -10.60 2.28 -23.67
CA ILE A 30 -10.40 1.55 -22.42
C ILE A 30 -11.78 1.15 -21.89
N ASP A 31 -12.31 0.06 -22.40
CA ASP A 31 -13.66 -0.45 -22.09
C ASP A 31 -13.64 -1.65 -21.13
N GLY A 32 -12.46 -2.19 -20.85
CA GLY A 32 -12.31 -3.39 -20.02
C GLY A 32 -12.73 -4.67 -20.70
N ILE A 33 -12.77 -4.72 -22.03
CA ILE A 33 -13.12 -5.92 -22.81
C ILE A 33 -11.90 -6.35 -23.64
N PHE A 34 -11.41 -7.56 -23.40
CA PHE A 34 -10.21 -8.06 -24.05
C PHE A 34 -10.58 -8.69 -25.39
N GLU A 35 -10.75 -7.87 -26.42
CA GLU A 35 -11.06 -8.32 -27.79
C GLU A 35 -9.81 -8.28 -28.71
N ASN A 36 -10.01 -8.47 -30.02
CA ASN A 36 -8.95 -8.48 -31.04
C ASN A 36 -7.97 -7.33 -30.90
N GLU A 37 -8.43 -6.10 -30.68
CA GLU A 37 -7.54 -4.94 -30.58
C GLU A 37 -6.61 -5.02 -29.37
N THR A 38 -7.11 -5.52 -28.23
CA THR A 38 -6.30 -5.70 -27.02
C THR A 38 -5.33 -6.87 -27.19
N ASP A 39 -5.77 -7.97 -27.82
CA ASP A 39 -4.93 -9.13 -28.12
C ASP A 39 -3.73 -8.78 -29.02
N GLU A 40 -3.98 -8.06 -30.12
CA GLU A 40 -2.93 -7.59 -31.02
C GLU A 40 -1.97 -6.63 -30.31
N ALA A 41 -2.47 -5.72 -29.46
CA ALA A 41 -1.64 -4.82 -28.68
C ALA A 41 -0.75 -5.58 -27.68
N VAL A 42 -1.30 -6.59 -26.99
CA VAL A 42 -0.53 -7.46 -26.07
C VAL A 42 0.56 -8.21 -26.81
N LYS A 43 0.26 -8.82 -27.97
CA LYS A 43 1.25 -9.55 -28.77
C LYS A 43 2.38 -8.66 -29.25
N ARG A 44 2.07 -7.44 -29.71
CA ARG A 44 3.09 -6.45 -30.10
C ARG A 44 3.98 -6.08 -28.93
N PHE A 45 3.36 -5.78 -27.78
CA PHE A 45 4.07 -5.48 -26.55
C PHE A 45 4.99 -6.62 -26.11
N GLN A 46 4.48 -7.86 -26.11
CA GLN A 46 5.24 -9.06 -25.76
C GLN A 46 6.44 -9.23 -26.69
N SER A 47 6.22 -9.15 -28.00
CA SER A 47 7.30 -9.26 -29.01
C SER A 47 8.39 -8.22 -28.80
N GLN A 48 8.03 -6.95 -28.60
CA GLN A 48 9.01 -5.87 -28.37
C GLN A 48 9.68 -5.96 -27.00
N SER A 49 9.03 -6.63 -26.05
CA SER A 49 9.55 -6.89 -24.72
C SER A 49 10.39 -8.17 -24.60
N GLY A 50 10.63 -8.88 -25.71
CA GLY A 50 11.39 -10.14 -25.72
C GLY A 50 10.64 -11.31 -25.05
N LEU A 51 9.31 -11.24 -25.00
CA LEU A 51 8.43 -12.29 -24.48
C LEU A 51 7.79 -13.07 -25.64
N PRO A 52 7.34 -14.32 -25.41
CA PRO A 52 6.48 -15.02 -26.35
C PRO A 52 5.22 -14.20 -26.65
N ALA A 53 4.98 -13.91 -27.94
CA ALA A 53 3.83 -13.12 -28.41
C ALA A 53 2.56 -13.98 -28.55
N ASP A 54 2.11 -14.54 -27.43
CA ASP A 54 0.97 -15.46 -27.37
C ASP A 54 -0.39 -14.78 -27.10
N GLY A 55 -0.39 -13.47 -26.83
CA GLY A 55 -1.60 -12.70 -26.51
C GLY A 55 -2.11 -12.93 -25.09
N MET A 56 -1.41 -13.75 -24.29
CA MET A 56 -1.81 -14.11 -22.93
C MET A 56 -1.06 -13.27 -21.89
N VAL A 57 -1.80 -12.52 -21.10
CA VAL A 57 -1.26 -11.73 -20.00
C VAL A 57 -1.21 -12.59 -18.74
N GLY A 58 -0.17 -13.40 -18.65
CA GLY A 58 0.27 -14.08 -17.44
C GLY A 58 1.14 -13.19 -16.55
N ALA A 59 1.70 -13.76 -15.48
CA ALA A 59 2.50 -13.02 -14.50
C ALA A 59 3.70 -12.28 -15.12
N VAL A 60 4.37 -12.89 -16.11
CA VAL A 60 5.55 -12.30 -16.78
C VAL A 60 5.15 -11.10 -17.64
N THR A 61 4.16 -11.26 -18.52
CA THR A 61 3.62 -10.15 -19.35
C THR A 61 3.11 -9.03 -18.46
N TRP A 62 2.40 -9.36 -17.37
CA TRP A 62 1.91 -8.38 -16.41
C TRP A 62 3.05 -7.59 -15.75
N ALA A 63 4.07 -8.26 -15.22
CA ALA A 63 5.21 -7.60 -14.60
C ALA A 63 5.95 -6.68 -15.59
N ARG A 64 5.97 -7.02 -16.88
CA ARG A 64 6.56 -6.20 -17.92
C ARG A 64 5.70 -5.00 -18.30
N LEU A 65 4.37 -5.14 -18.33
CA LEU A 65 3.42 -4.05 -18.60
C LEU A 65 3.37 -3.02 -17.48
N PHE A 66 3.56 -3.51 -16.26
CA PHE A 66 3.56 -2.71 -15.05
C PHE A 66 4.90 -2.90 -14.36
N PRO A 67 6.02 -2.48 -15.00
CA PRO A 67 7.31 -2.55 -14.36
C PRO A 67 7.20 -1.69 -13.11
N VAL A 68 7.41 -2.31 -11.96
CA VAL A 68 7.53 -1.55 -10.74
C VAL A 68 8.96 -1.04 -10.74
N GLU A 69 9.13 0.22 -11.08
CA GLU A 69 10.39 0.90 -10.75
C GLU A 69 10.61 0.69 -9.26
N PRO A 70 11.77 0.11 -8.85
CA PRO A 70 12.03 -0.13 -7.45
C PRO A 70 11.83 1.17 -6.68
N VAL A 71 11.03 1.12 -5.62
CA VAL A 71 10.85 2.28 -4.76
C VAL A 71 12.22 2.73 -4.26
N SER A 72 12.65 3.92 -4.68
CA SER A 72 13.91 4.52 -4.28
C SER A 72 13.78 5.17 -2.90
N GLY A 73 14.90 5.30 -2.20
CA GLY A 73 14.99 5.91 -0.88
C GLY A 73 15.45 4.94 0.21
N ASN A 74 15.52 5.46 1.44
CA ASN A 74 15.93 4.69 2.61
C ASN A 74 14.95 3.54 2.93
N LEU A 75 15.36 2.66 3.83
CA LEU A 75 14.55 1.49 4.23
C LEU A 75 13.15 1.90 4.76
N ALA A 76 13.04 2.99 5.51
CA ALA A 76 11.75 3.51 5.97
C ALA A 76 10.78 3.83 4.81
N THR A 77 11.29 4.47 3.74
CA THR A 77 10.50 4.81 2.55
C THR A 77 10.04 3.55 1.81
N ARG A 78 10.92 2.55 1.68
CA ARG A 78 10.60 1.26 1.04
C ARG A 78 9.53 0.49 1.82
N CYS A 79 9.67 0.42 3.16
CA CYS A 79 8.67 -0.17 4.05
C CYS A 79 7.31 0.55 3.94
N LEU A 80 7.34 1.89 3.92
CA LEU A 80 6.13 2.70 3.77
C LEU A 80 5.41 2.44 2.44
N ALA A 81 6.15 2.37 1.34
CA ALA A 81 5.56 2.12 0.03
C ALA A 81 4.95 0.72 -0.08
N LEU A 82 5.59 -0.30 0.50
CA LEU A 82 5.03 -1.67 0.56
C LEU A 82 3.72 -1.70 1.35
N THR A 83 3.73 -1.16 2.57
CA THR A 83 2.53 -1.09 3.42
C THR A 83 1.45 -0.27 2.73
N GLY A 84 1.80 0.85 2.11
CA GLY A 84 0.85 1.67 1.37
C GLY A 84 0.24 0.99 0.16
N LEU A 85 0.97 0.12 -0.55
CA LEU A 85 0.38 -0.72 -1.59
C LEU A 85 -0.64 -1.69 -0.99
N PHE A 86 -0.37 -2.27 0.18
CA PHE A 86 -1.36 -3.12 0.85
C PHE A 86 -2.61 -2.35 1.31
N GLU A 87 -2.45 -1.13 1.83
CA GLU A 87 -3.58 -0.32 2.30
C GLU A 87 -4.43 0.22 1.15
N THR A 88 -3.80 0.62 0.05
CA THR A 88 -4.46 1.43 -0.98
C THR A 88 -4.68 0.69 -2.29
N GLY A 89 -3.98 -0.43 -2.52
CA GLY A 89 -3.92 -1.10 -3.82
C GLY A 89 -3.18 -0.30 -4.90
N LYS A 90 -2.54 0.83 -4.55
CA LYS A 90 -1.82 1.71 -5.46
C LYS A 90 -0.32 1.68 -5.19
N LEU A 91 0.47 1.70 -6.25
CA LEU A 91 1.93 1.85 -6.16
C LEU A 91 2.29 3.30 -5.79
N SER A 92 3.48 3.50 -5.23
CA SER A 92 4.05 4.83 -5.04
C SER A 92 4.27 5.54 -6.39
N PRO A 93 4.01 6.86 -6.52
CA PRO A 93 3.50 7.76 -5.47
C PRO A 93 1.97 7.76 -5.32
N GLY A 94 1.23 7.00 -6.15
CA GLY A 94 -0.23 6.96 -6.14
C GLY A 94 -0.89 6.53 -4.82
N CYS A 95 -0.18 5.81 -3.94
CA CYS A 95 -0.65 5.48 -2.60
C CYS A 95 -0.80 6.72 -1.70
N PHE A 96 0.06 7.74 -1.83
CA PHE A 96 -0.04 9.00 -1.08
C PHE A 96 -1.26 9.83 -1.48
N ALA A 97 -1.84 9.57 -2.65
CA ALA A 97 -3.04 10.22 -3.15
C ALA A 97 -4.31 9.37 -3.02
N ALA A 98 -4.26 8.23 -2.31
CA ALA A 98 -5.40 7.34 -2.18
C ALA A 98 -6.42 7.91 -1.19
N ILE A 99 -7.68 8.04 -1.63
CA ILE A 99 -8.78 8.53 -0.80
C ILE A 99 -9.96 7.54 -0.84
N ALA A 100 -10.52 7.25 0.32
CA ALA A 100 -11.76 6.53 0.52
C ALA A 100 -12.77 7.40 1.29
N GLY A 101 -14.06 7.24 0.99
CA GLY A 101 -15.13 7.97 1.68
C GLY A 101 -15.55 7.29 2.99
N ASN A 102 -16.63 7.81 3.57
CA ASN A 102 -17.11 7.49 4.92
C ASN A 102 -18.02 6.26 4.96
N PHE A 103 -17.51 5.10 4.56
CA PHE A 103 -18.28 3.85 4.54
C PHE A 103 -18.47 3.22 5.92
N ASP A 104 -17.64 3.60 6.91
CA ASP A 104 -17.63 3.05 8.27
C ASP A 104 -18.07 4.06 9.35
N GLY A 105 -18.53 5.25 8.95
CA GLY A 105 -18.92 6.31 9.87
C GLY A 105 -17.75 7.12 10.46
N GLN A 106 -16.50 6.85 10.05
CA GLN A 106 -15.29 7.50 10.57
C GLN A 106 -14.73 8.60 9.64
N GLY A 107 -15.54 9.15 8.74
CA GLY A 107 -15.15 10.23 7.83
C GLY A 107 -14.33 9.69 6.65
N ILE A 108 -13.40 10.49 6.13
CA ILE A 108 -12.54 10.04 5.03
C ILE A 108 -11.28 9.35 5.56
N SER A 109 -10.77 8.41 4.75
CA SER A 109 -9.42 7.86 4.89
C SER A 109 -8.58 8.30 3.70
N TYR A 110 -7.39 8.82 3.96
CA TYR A 110 -6.57 9.47 2.94
C TYR A 110 -5.08 9.21 3.15
N GLY A 111 -4.34 9.10 2.05
CA GLY A 111 -2.89 8.97 2.06
C GLY A 111 -2.38 7.52 2.13
N VAL A 112 -1.07 7.39 2.23
CA VAL A 112 -0.30 6.15 2.08
C VAL A 112 -0.65 5.13 3.16
N LEU A 113 -1.02 5.56 4.36
CA LEU A 113 -1.46 4.67 5.45
C LEU A 113 -2.97 4.77 5.73
N GLN A 114 -3.75 5.35 4.82
CA GLN A 114 -5.19 5.59 5.00
C GLN A 114 -5.49 6.33 6.31
N TRP A 115 -4.76 7.44 6.55
CA TRP A 115 -4.96 8.32 7.69
C TRP A 115 -6.42 8.76 7.74
N ASN A 116 -7.04 8.62 8.91
CA ASN A 116 -8.48 8.69 9.06
C ASN A 116 -8.90 9.92 9.87
N LEU A 117 -9.93 10.60 9.36
CA LEU A 117 -10.45 11.81 9.96
C LEU A 117 -11.15 11.54 11.31
N GLY A 118 -12.01 10.53 11.39
CA GLY A 118 -12.75 10.17 12.61
C GLY A 118 -11.86 9.60 13.71
N GLN A 119 -10.69 9.06 13.37
CA GLN A 119 -9.66 8.58 14.30
C GLN A 119 -8.65 9.67 14.69
N LYS A 120 -8.78 10.88 14.13
CA LYS A 120 -7.88 12.02 14.37
C LYS A 120 -6.43 11.79 13.91
N THR A 121 -6.20 10.88 12.97
CA THR A 121 -4.86 10.58 12.46
C THR A 121 -4.52 11.38 11.20
N LEU A 122 -5.52 11.89 10.48
CA LEU A 122 -5.31 12.72 9.28
C LEU A 122 -5.09 14.21 9.60
N GLN A 123 -5.78 14.73 10.63
CA GLN A 123 -5.78 16.15 10.96
C GLN A 123 -4.39 16.72 11.25
N PRO A 124 -3.49 16.04 12.00
CA PRO A 124 -2.16 16.56 12.25
C PRO A 124 -1.38 16.83 10.95
N LEU A 125 -1.51 15.95 9.95
CA LEU A 125 -0.81 16.05 8.67
C LEU A 125 -1.37 17.21 7.84
N LEU A 126 -2.69 17.34 7.78
CA LEU A 126 -3.33 18.46 7.07
C LEU A 126 -3.02 19.80 7.74
N ASN A 127 -3.04 19.87 9.07
CA ASN A 127 -2.70 21.08 9.82
C ASN A 127 -1.23 21.47 9.65
N GLU A 128 -0.32 20.48 9.63
CA GLU A 128 1.08 20.73 9.29
C GLU A 128 1.20 21.33 7.89
N MET A 129 0.58 20.72 6.88
CA MET A 129 0.61 21.22 5.50
C MET A 129 0.04 22.63 5.36
N ILE A 130 -1.07 22.94 6.06
CA ILE A 130 -1.64 24.30 6.09
C ILE A 130 -0.68 25.30 6.72
N THR A 131 0.04 24.89 7.75
CA THR A 131 0.95 25.77 8.50
C THR A 131 2.27 25.99 7.75
N THR A 132 2.84 24.95 7.14
CA THR A 132 4.16 25.00 6.52
C THR A 132 4.14 25.34 5.03
N HIS A 133 3.03 25.05 4.34
CA HIS A 133 2.85 25.26 2.90
C HIS A 133 1.47 25.86 2.55
N PRO A 134 1.08 26.99 3.14
CA PRO A 134 -0.25 27.60 2.95
C PRO A 134 -0.53 27.96 1.49
N GLU A 135 0.48 28.30 0.70
CA GLU A 135 0.36 28.63 -0.72
C GLU A 135 -0.10 27.43 -1.56
N ILE A 136 0.43 26.23 -1.28
CA ILE A 136 0.02 24.99 -1.96
C ILE A 136 -1.41 24.64 -1.57
N MET A 137 -1.75 24.77 -0.29
CA MET A 137 -3.11 24.49 0.19
C MET A 137 -4.14 25.45 -0.43
N SER A 138 -3.80 26.74 -0.55
CA SER A 138 -4.65 27.74 -1.18
C SER A 138 -4.86 27.46 -2.67
N ASP A 139 -3.80 27.10 -3.40
CA ASP A 139 -3.90 26.73 -4.83
C ASP A 139 -4.74 25.46 -5.07
N ILE A 140 -4.70 24.49 -4.15
CA ILE A 140 -5.45 23.24 -4.29
C ILE A 140 -6.92 23.41 -3.88
N PHE A 141 -7.18 24.00 -2.72
CA PHE A 141 -8.51 24.02 -2.10
C PHE A 141 -9.28 25.32 -2.36
N GLY A 142 -8.60 26.42 -2.71
CA GLY A 142 -9.21 27.73 -2.98
C GLY A 142 -10.13 28.18 -1.84
N ASN A 143 -11.32 28.65 -2.20
CA ASN A 143 -12.31 29.16 -1.25
C ASN A 143 -12.82 28.13 -0.23
N ASP A 144 -12.58 26.82 -0.46
CA ASP A 144 -13.00 25.77 0.47
C ASP A 144 -11.95 25.49 1.56
N LEU A 145 -10.77 26.11 1.50
CA LEU A 145 -9.68 25.88 2.46
C LEU A 145 -10.10 26.26 3.89
N ASP A 146 -10.70 27.43 4.07
CA ASP A 146 -11.10 27.92 5.40
C ASP A 146 -12.13 27.00 6.06
N ALA A 147 -13.13 26.56 5.28
CA ALA A 147 -14.15 25.64 5.76
C ALA A 147 -13.54 24.27 6.15
N MET A 148 -12.61 23.77 5.34
CA MET A 148 -11.88 22.53 5.67
C MET A 148 -11.05 22.72 6.94
N GLN A 149 -10.28 23.81 7.06
CA GLN A 149 -9.43 24.09 8.20
C GLN A 149 -10.23 24.20 9.51
N GLN A 150 -11.36 24.91 9.46
CA GLN A 150 -12.30 24.99 10.59
C GLN A 150 -12.83 23.62 10.99
N ALA A 151 -13.21 22.79 10.01
CA ALA A 151 -13.75 21.46 10.28
C ALA A 151 -12.71 20.51 10.91
N ILE A 152 -11.47 20.53 10.43
CA ILE A 152 -10.40 19.65 10.95
C ILE A 152 -9.81 20.11 12.27
N SER A 153 -9.92 21.42 12.58
CA SER A 153 -9.48 21.99 13.88
C SER A 153 -10.55 21.85 14.97
N GLY A 154 -11.80 21.61 14.58
CA GLY A 154 -12.93 21.46 15.49
C GLY A 154 -13.02 20.09 16.17
N GLU A 155 -14.16 19.84 16.81
CA GLU A 155 -14.43 18.54 17.42
C GLU A 155 -14.62 17.43 16.37
N LYS A 156 -14.55 16.17 16.81
CA LYS A 156 -14.72 15.00 15.92
C LYS A 156 -15.97 15.12 15.05
N GLN A 157 -17.09 15.60 15.62
CA GLN A 157 -18.33 15.75 14.89
C GLN A 157 -18.26 16.79 13.75
N ALA A 158 -17.52 17.89 13.94
CA ALA A 158 -17.32 18.89 12.89
C ALA A 158 -16.57 18.29 11.69
N ALA A 159 -15.53 17.51 11.97
CA ALA A 159 -14.77 16.81 10.95
C ALA A 159 -15.62 15.77 10.19
N LEU A 160 -16.45 15.00 10.91
CA LEU A 160 -17.38 14.05 10.29
C LEU A 160 -18.46 14.75 9.45
N ASN A 161 -18.99 15.87 9.92
CA ASN A 161 -19.96 16.67 9.17
C ASN A 161 -19.34 17.18 7.86
N PHE A 162 -18.11 17.70 7.92
CA PHE A 162 -17.36 18.09 6.72
C PHE A 162 -17.11 16.91 5.77
N ALA A 163 -16.71 15.74 6.28
CA ALA A 163 -16.55 14.58 5.42
C ALA A 163 -17.84 14.28 4.64
N ASN A 164 -19.01 14.44 5.26
CA ASN A 164 -20.31 14.24 4.61
C ASN A 164 -20.65 15.31 3.56
N THR A 165 -20.12 16.53 3.65
CA THR A 165 -20.38 17.57 2.63
C THR A 165 -19.60 17.34 1.34
N ILE A 166 -18.49 16.59 1.40
CA ILE A 166 -17.58 16.40 0.26
C ILE A 166 -17.80 15.08 -0.49
N GLN A 167 -18.84 14.32 -0.15
CA GLN A 167 -19.09 12.99 -0.70
C GLN A 167 -20.57 12.69 -0.91
N ASP A 168 -20.88 11.73 -1.77
CA ASP A 168 -22.18 11.07 -1.81
C ASP A 168 -22.34 10.22 -0.54
N THR A 169 -23.30 10.55 0.31
CA THR A 169 -23.52 9.89 1.61
C THR A 169 -24.20 8.53 1.50
N THR A 170 -24.78 8.19 0.34
CA THR A 170 -25.37 6.88 0.09
C THR A 170 -24.33 5.91 -0.48
N LYS A 171 -23.48 6.40 -1.38
CA LYS A 171 -22.42 5.61 -2.03
C LYS A 171 -21.09 5.66 -1.27
N HIS A 172 -20.96 6.56 -0.30
CA HIS A 172 -19.72 6.85 0.44
C HIS A 172 -18.55 7.18 -0.51
N VAL A 173 -18.86 7.92 -1.56
CA VAL A 173 -17.95 8.23 -2.66
C VAL A 173 -17.64 9.73 -2.63
N VAL A 174 -16.39 10.08 -2.34
CA VAL A 174 -15.90 11.46 -2.39
C VAL A 174 -16.18 12.04 -3.78
N SER A 175 -16.68 13.28 -3.82
CA SER A 175 -17.10 13.92 -5.05
C SER A 175 -15.92 14.13 -6.01
N PRO A 176 -16.15 14.21 -7.33
CA PRO A 176 -15.06 14.35 -8.30
C PRO A 176 -14.15 15.55 -8.04
N LEU A 177 -14.72 16.70 -7.65
CA LEU A 177 -13.97 17.91 -7.30
C LEU A 177 -12.99 17.64 -6.15
N TRP A 178 -13.47 17.07 -5.05
CA TRP A 178 -12.65 16.81 -3.87
C TRP A 178 -11.63 15.69 -4.11
N ARG A 179 -11.99 14.67 -4.89
CA ARG A 179 -11.04 13.63 -5.32
C ARG A 179 -9.87 14.23 -6.09
N GLU A 180 -10.11 15.16 -7.01
CA GLU A 180 -9.03 15.78 -7.76
C GLU A 180 -8.15 16.66 -6.87
N ARG A 181 -8.75 17.41 -5.93
CA ARG A 181 -7.99 18.20 -4.94
C ARG A 181 -7.08 17.35 -4.08
N PHE A 182 -7.62 16.29 -3.46
CA PHE A 182 -6.82 15.36 -2.66
C PHE A 182 -5.80 14.61 -3.51
N LYS A 183 -6.11 14.29 -4.77
CA LYS A 183 -5.13 13.71 -5.68
C LYS A 183 -3.96 14.67 -5.93
N ARG A 184 -4.24 15.95 -6.21
CA ARG A 184 -3.20 16.97 -6.37
C ARG A 184 -2.34 17.10 -5.12
N LEU A 185 -2.96 17.15 -3.94
CA LEU A 185 -2.26 17.23 -2.65
C LEU A 185 -1.34 16.03 -2.42
N GLY A 186 -1.83 14.80 -2.59
CA GLY A 186 -1.05 13.58 -2.31
C GLY A 186 0.12 13.36 -3.28
N LEU A 187 0.09 14.04 -4.42
CA LEU A 187 1.17 14.02 -5.40
C LEU A 187 2.21 15.12 -5.19
N THR A 188 2.02 16.06 -4.24
CA THR A 188 3.05 17.04 -3.91
C THR A 188 4.19 16.42 -3.11
N THR A 189 5.40 16.93 -3.31
CA THR A 189 6.59 16.46 -2.59
C THR A 189 6.51 16.75 -1.10
N GLU A 190 5.90 17.89 -0.75
CA GLU A 190 5.72 18.40 0.60
C GLU A 190 4.78 17.50 1.40
N PHE A 191 3.61 17.17 0.85
CA PHE A 191 2.66 16.34 1.57
C PHE A 191 3.15 14.90 1.70
N GLN A 192 3.84 14.37 0.67
CA GLN A 192 4.51 13.07 0.78
C GLN A 192 5.58 13.06 1.88
N ALA A 193 6.32 14.16 2.08
CA ALA A 193 7.29 14.28 3.17
C ALA A 193 6.60 14.31 4.54
N ILE A 194 5.48 15.02 4.66
CA ILE A 194 4.65 15.04 5.88
C ILE A 194 4.10 13.64 6.20
N GLU A 195 3.58 12.91 5.21
CA GLU A 195 3.11 11.54 5.40
C GLU A 195 4.24 10.59 5.83
N LYS A 196 5.42 10.71 5.23
CA LYS A 196 6.62 9.96 5.63
C LYS A 196 7.01 10.27 7.08
N SER A 197 7.01 11.55 7.45
CA SER A 197 7.28 11.99 8.82
C SER A 197 6.27 11.38 9.80
N GLY A 198 4.97 11.45 9.50
CA GLY A 198 3.89 10.87 10.30
C GLY A 198 4.01 9.36 10.49
N ALA A 199 4.61 8.64 9.53
CA ALA A 199 4.86 7.21 9.63
C ALA A 199 6.07 6.83 10.51
N SER A 200 6.95 7.77 10.84
CA SER A 200 8.23 7.50 11.53
C SER A 200 8.07 6.79 12.87
N LYS A 201 7.01 7.11 13.63
CA LYS A 201 6.73 6.45 14.91
C LYS A 201 6.53 4.93 14.75
N TYR A 202 5.86 4.50 13.69
CA TYR A 202 5.63 3.07 13.43
C TYR A 202 6.92 2.38 13.00
N TYR A 203 7.77 3.07 12.24
CA TYR A 203 9.08 2.56 11.85
C TYR A 203 10.02 2.40 13.04
N ASN A 204 10.05 3.36 13.96
CA ASN A 204 10.83 3.26 15.19
C ASN A 204 10.31 2.14 16.11
N ASN A 205 8.99 2.00 16.26
CA ASN A 205 8.41 0.89 17.00
C ASN A 205 8.74 -0.47 16.36
N ALA A 206 8.79 -0.53 15.04
CA ALA A 206 9.21 -1.72 14.31
C ALA A 206 10.69 -2.07 14.56
N LYS A 207 11.59 -1.08 14.65
CA LYS A 207 13.01 -1.32 15.03
C LYS A 207 13.11 -1.99 16.41
N ASN A 208 12.27 -1.57 17.36
CA ASN A 208 12.22 -2.19 18.68
C ASN A 208 11.75 -3.66 18.63
N LEU A 209 10.76 -3.98 17.79
CA LEU A 209 10.31 -5.36 17.59
C LEU A 209 11.36 -6.21 16.85
N VAL A 210 12.05 -5.65 15.86
CA VAL A 210 13.18 -6.29 15.18
C VAL A 210 14.25 -6.70 16.19
N ALA A 211 14.63 -5.78 17.08
CA ALA A 211 15.59 -6.06 18.16
C ALA A 211 15.06 -7.16 19.11
N THR A 212 13.79 -7.05 19.52
CA THR A 212 13.13 -8.03 20.42
C THR A 212 13.19 -9.46 19.87
N TYR A 213 12.99 -9.64 18.57
CA TYR A 213 12.97 -10.96 17.93
C TYR A 213 14.32 -11.37 17.33
N SER A 214 15.33 -10.50 17.45
CA SER A 214 16.64 -10.66 16.81
C SER A 214 16.49 -10.98 15.32
N LEU A 215 15.65 -10.20 14.64
CA LEU A 215 15.59 -10.14 13.18
C LEU A 215 16.71 -9.22 12.70
N TRP A 216 17.22 -9.45 11.50
CA TRP A 216 18.38 -8.71 10.98
C TRP A 216 18.21 -8.21 9.54
N SER A 217 17.19 -8.68 8.84
CA SER A 217 16.97 -8.37 7.43
C SER A 217 16.08 -7.15 7.21
N MET A 218 16.25 -6.48 6.06
CA MET A 218 15.33 -5.44 5.59
C MET A 218 13.87 -5.94 5.55
N ARG A 219 13.66 -7.20 5.17
CA ARG A 219 12.34 -7.84 5.18
C ARG A 219 11.77 -8.02 6.58
N GLY A 220 12.61 -8.33 7.56
CA GLY A 220 12.25 -8.35 8.98
C GLY A 220 11.74 -7.00 9.47
N GLN A 221 12.44 -5.92 9.12
CA GLN A 221 12.01 -4.55 9.39
C GLN A 221 10.66 -4.23 8.70
N ALA A 222 10.49 -4.63 7.45
CA ALA A 222 9.23 -4.44 6.71
C ALA A 222 8.05 -5.17 7.35
N LEU A 223 8.25 -6.42 7.80
CA LEU A 223 7.20 -7.18 8.50
C LEU A 223 6.80 -6.51 9.82
N MET A 224 7.78 -6.07 10.60
CA MET A 224 7.49 -5.39 11.88
C MET A 224 6.81 -4.04 11.64
N PHE A 225 7.21 -3.30 10.60
CA PHE A 225 6.58 -2.05 10.22
C PHE A 225 5.10 -2.25 9.84
N ASP A 226 4.80 -3.23 8.99
CA ASP A 226 3.43 -3.62 8.64
C ASP A 226 2.58 -3.96 9.87
N ILE A 227 3.14 -4.72 10.82
CA ILE A 227 2.47 -5.07 12.08
C ILE A 227 2.22 -3.82 12.93
N CYS A 228 3.19 -2.92 13.06
CA CYS A 228 3.03 -1.68 13.82
C CYS A 228 1.95 -0.76 13.22
N VAL A 229 1.88 -0.66 11.90
CA VAL A 229 0.83 0.13 11.23
C VAL A 229 -0.55 -0.49 11.43
N GLN A 230 -0.69 -1.80 11.14
CA GLN A 230 -1.98 -2.51 11.19
C GLN A 230 -2.52 -2.74 12.60
N ASN A 231 -1.64 -2.90 13.59
CA ASN A 231 -2.00 -3.43 14.89
C ASN A 231 -1.42 -2.66 16.08
N GLY A 232 -0.64 -1.60 15.82
CA GLY A 232 0.10 -0.86 16.84
C GLY A 232 1.34 -1.63 17.33
N SER A 233 1.16 -2.86 17.82
CA SER A 233 2.24 -3.74 18.28
C SER A 233 1.76 -5.20 18.38
N ILE A 234 2.55 -6.05 19.05
CA ILE A 234 2.23 -7.43 19.40
C ILE A 234 1.96 -7.50 20.91
N SER A 235 0.86 -8.12 21.34
CA SER A 235 0.55 -8.29 22.76
C SER A 235 1.49 -9.29 23.43
N ASP A 236 1.73 -9.14 24.75
CA ASP A 236 2.72 -9.95 25.46
C ASP A 236 2.39 -11.45 25.47
N ALA A 237 1.10 -11.80 25.46
CA ALA A 237 0.65 -13.18 25.28
C ALA A 237 1.13 -13.77 23.94
N VAL A 238 0.98 -13.02 22.85
CA VAL A 238 1.43 -13.43 21.52
C VAL A 238 2.96 -13.43 21.43
N LYS A 239 3.65 -12.45 22.06
CA LYS A 239 5.12 -12.45 22.15
C LYS A 239 5.64 -13.73 22.80
N THR A 240 5.00 -14.16 23.89
CA THR A 240 5.37 -15.38 24.62
C THR A 240 5.26 -16.62 23.73
N GLN A 241 4.16 -16.72 22.98
CA GLN A 241 3.95 -17.82 22.03
C GLN A 241 5.00 -17.83 20.90
N ILE A 242 5.32 -16.65 20.35
CA ILE A 242 6.37 -16.50 19.32
C ILE A 242 7.71 -17.01 19.85
N MET A 243 8.13 -16.57 21.04
CA MET A 243 9.41 -16.98 21.63
C MET A 243 9.44 -18.49 21.95
N ALA A 244 8.31 -19.06 22.37
CA ALA A 244 8.17 -20.50 22.59
C ALA A 244 8.26 -21.31 21.29
N ASP A 245 7.88 -20.74 20.15
CA ASP A 245 8.05 -21.41 18.85
C ASP A 245 9.45 -21.19 18.27
N PHE A 246 10.09 -20.06 18.56
CA PHE A 246 11.50 -19.84 18.18
C PHE A 246 12.43 -20.87 18.82
N SER A 247 12.18 -21.26 20.08
CA SER A 247 13.01 -22.27 20.76
C SER A 247 12.92 -23.67 20.14
N LYS A 248 11.93 -23.92 19.28
CA LYS A 248 11.74 -25.18 18.55
C LYS A 248 12.43 -25.18 17.19
N LEU A 249 12.99 -24.05 16.74
CA LEU A 249 13.69 -23.97 15.47
C LEU A 249 14.96 -24.83 15.48
N SER A 250 15.20 -25.53 14.38
CA SER A 250 16.40 -26.37 14.24
C SER A 250 17.66 -25.50 14.23
N SER A 251 18.65 -25.88 15.03
CA SER A 251 19.98 -25.26 15.01
C SER A 251 20.76 -25.50 13.70
N ARG A 252 20.24 -26.35 12.81
CA ARG A 252 20.84 -26.65 11.49
C ARG A 252 20.39 -25.71 10.38
N LEU A 253 19.44 -24.81 10.64
CA LEU A 253 18.99 -23.84 9.64
C LEU A 253 20.13 -22.91 9.27
N SER A 254 20.22 -22.55 7.98
CA SER A 254 21.06 -21.44 7.55
C SER A 254 20.58 -20.14 8.22
N ARG A 255 21.44 -19.11 8.24
CA ARG A 255 21.07 -17.80 8.80
C ARG A 255 19.83 -17.21 8.11
N GLU A 256 19.73 -17.36 6.79
CA GLU A 256 18.62 -16.88 5.98
C GLU A 256 17.35 -17.70 6.22
N ASP A 257 17.45 -19.03 6.26
CA ASP A 257 16.30 -19.88 6.55
C ASP A 257 15.76 -19.62 7.96
N ALA A 258 16.64 -19.45 8.95
CA ALA A 258 16.25 -19.09 10.31
C ALA A 258 15.52 -17.74 10.36
N GLU A 259 16.00 -16.73 9.63
CA GLU A 259 15.34 -15.42 9.51
C GLU A 259 13.94 -15.54 8.92
N VAL A 260 13.79 -16.29 7.81
CA VAL A 260 12.49 -16.52 7.17
C VAL A 260 11.56 -17.29 8.10
N GLN A 261 12.03 -18.36 8.75
CA GLN A 261 11.20 -19.14 9.68
C GLN A 261 10.74 -18.32 10.89
N LYS A 262 11.60 -17.44 11.43
CA LYS A 262 11.19 -16.49 12.47
C LYS A 262 10.09 -15.56 11.99
N MET A 263 10.24 -14.96 10.80
CA MET A 263 9.21 -14.10 10.22
C MET A 263 7.89 -14.86 9.97
N VAL A 264 7.95 -16.11 9.51
CA VAL A 264 6.78 -16.96 9.30
C VAL A 264 6.05 -17.25 10.62
N ILE A 265 6.79 -17.58 11.68
CA ILE A 265 6.21 -17.77 13.03
C ILE A 265 5.52 -16.49 13.50
N ILE A 266 6.20 -15.34 13.42
CA ILE A 266 5.60 -14.05 13.83
C ILE A 266 4.35 -13.74 13.01
N ALA A 267 4.41 -13.92 11.68
CA ALA A 267 3.29 -13.70 10.78
C ALA A 267 2.06 -14.54 11.15
N ASN A 268 2.26 -15.84 11.41
CA ASN A 268 1.19 -16.75 11.80
C ASN A 268 0.61 -16.40 13.17
N ARG A 269 1.45 -16.25 14.20
CA ARG A 269 1.01 -15.93 15.56
C ARG A 269 0.30 -14.58 15.64
N ARG A 270 0.81 -13.57 14.92
CA ARG A 270 0.12 -12.28 14.87
C ARG A 270 -1.23 -12.39 14.17
N ALA A 271 -1.33 -13.16 13.08
CA ALA A 271 -2.57 -13.36 12.35
C ALA A 271 -3.62 -14.17 13.15
N GLU A 272 -3.20 -15.19 13.90
CA GLU A 272 -4.07 -15.99 14.78
C GLU A 272 -4.71 -15.16 15.90
N ALA A 273 -4.07 -14.07 16.30
CA ALA A 273 -4.59 -13.11 17.27
C ALA A 273 -5.42 -11.98 16.63
N ALA A 274 -5.79 -12.09 15.35
CA ALA A 274 -6.83 -11.28 14.74
C ALA A 274 -8.22 -11.87 15.03
N ILE A 275 -9.28 -11.12 14.73
CA ILE A 275 -10.63 -11.68 14.83
C ILE A 275 -10.81 -12.82 13.81
N PRO A 276 -11.57 -13.90 14.14
CA PRO A 276 -11.57 -15.14 13.37
C PRO A 276 -11.80 -14.98 11.86
N GLU A 277 -12.69 -14.07 11.46
CA GLU A 277 -13.02 -13.80 10.06
C GLU A 277 -11.88 -13.19 9.24
N TYR A 278 -10.93 -12.50 9.89
CA TYR A 278 -9.80 -11.86 9.21
C TYR A 278 -8.48 -12.62 9.30
N VAL A 279 -8.42 -13.73 10.06
CA VAL A 279 -7.18 -14.49 10.30
C VAL A 279 -6.46 -14.83 8.99
N GLU A 280 -7.15 -15.41 8.01
CA GLU A 280 -6.50 -15.82 6.75
C GLU A 280 -6.08 -14.64 5.87
N ILE A 281 -6.85 -13.55 5.86
CA ILE A 281 -6.51 -12.34 5.08
C ILE A 281 -5.26 -11.69 5.68
N VAL A 282 -5.22 -11.55 7.02
CA VAL A 282 -4.07 -11.02 7.75
C VAL A 282 -2.85 -11.94 7.57
N ARG A 283 -3.03 -13.25 7.65
CA ARG A 283 -1.96 -14.25 7.47
C ARG A 283 -1.36 -14.17 6.08
N LYS A 284 -2.17 -14.14 5.02
CA LYS A 284 -1.69 -14.04 3.63
C LYS A 284 -0.83 -12.80 3.42
N ARG A 285 -1.26 -11.63 3.92
CA ARG A 285 -0.48 -10.38 3.86
C ARG A 285 0.88 -10.51 4.56
N LYS A 286 0.90 -11.01 5.79
CA LYS A 286 2.14 -11.12 6.58
C LYS A 286 3.09 -12.19 6.04
N LEU A 287 2.57 -13.32 5.58
CA LEU A 287 3.37 -14.35 4.92
C LEU A 287 3.93 -13.89 3.58
N CYS A 288 3.21 -13.05 2.82
CA CYS A 288 3.74 -12.42 1.62
C CYS A 288 5.03 -11.63 1.92
N ILE A 289 5.04 -10.90 3.05
CA ILE A 289 6.23 -10.20 3.51
C ILE A 289 7.30 -11.20 3.94
N ALA A 290 6.98 -12.18 4.79
CA ALA A 290 7.97 -13.16 5.28
C ALA A 290 8.68 -13.92 4.14
N TYR A 291 7.93 -14.41 3.15
CA TYR A 291 8.47 -15.12 2.00
C TYR A 291 9.08 -14.21 0.94
N GLY A 292 8.87 -12.88 1.03
CA GLY A 292 9.35 -11.90 0.06
C GLY A 292 8.57 -11.87 -1.25
N LYS A 293 7.50 -12.68 -1.37
CA LYS A 293 6.63 -12.74 -2.54
C LYS A 293 5.28 -13.36 -2.18
N GLY A 294 4.25 -13.04 -2.93
CA GLY A 294 2.92 -13.59 -2.71
C GLY A 294 1.83 -12.87 -3.49
N VAL A 295 0.58 -13.31 -3.32
CA VAL A 295 -0.60 -12.65 -3.87
C VAL A 295 -1.52 -12.25 -2.73
N VAL A 296 -1.83 -10.97 -2.63
CA VAL A 296 -2.70 -10.40 -1.59
C VAL A 296 -3.74 -9.54 -2.30
N ASN A 297 -5.03 -9.79 -2.04
CA ASN A 297 -6.16 -9.10 -2.67
C ASN A 297 -6.07 -9.03 -4.21
N GLY A 298 -5.58 -10.10 -4.85
CA GLY A 298 -5.42 -10.18 -6.31
C GLY A 298 -4.20 -9.46 -6.89
N ILE A 299 -3.41 -8.75 -6.06
CA ILE A 299 -2.17 -8.08 -6.44
C ILE A 299 -1.00 -9.03 -6.18
N SER A 300 -0.09 -9.14 -7.15
CA SER A 300 1.14 -9.93 -7.03
C SER A 300 2.26 -9.06 -6.49
N TYR A 301 2.99 -9.60 -5.52
CA TYR A 301 4.09 -8.92 -4.83
C TYR A 301 5.39 -9.71 -5.02
N ASP A 302 6.45 -8.96 -5.30
CA ASP A 302 7.85 -9.42 -5.27
C ASP A 302 8.65 -8.31 -4.58
N LEU A 303 8.95 -8.51 -3.30
CA LEU A 303 9.46 -7.47 -2.43
C LEU A 303 10.86 -7.00 -2.83
N ALA A 304 11.69 -7.91 -3.32
CA ALA A 304 13.05 -7.60 -3.75
C ALA A 304 13.04 -6.72 -5.01
N THR A 305 12.29 -7.10 -6.03
CA THR A 305 12.26 -6.37 -7.30
C THR A 305 11.45 -5.08 -7.22
N GLN A 306 10.32 -5.08 -6.52
CA GLN A 306 9.39 -3.94 -6.51
C GLN A 306 9.76 -2.89 -5.46
N PHE A 307 10.40 -3.30 -4.36
CA PHE A 307 10.66 -2.43 -3.21
C PHE A 307 12.12 -2.47 -2.74
N GLY A 308 12.98 -3.31 -3.30
CA GLY A 308 14.34 -3.50 -2.78
C GLY A 308 14.34 -4.08 -1.35
N LEU A 309 13.36 -4.90 -1.00
CA LEU A 309 13.19 -5.50 0.33
C LEU A 309 13.49 -7.01 0.27
N ASP A 310 14.76 -7.37 0.44
CA ASP A 310 15.25 -8.75 0.43
C ASP A 310 15.81 -9.18 1.80
N LEU A 311 16.62 -10.24 1.84
CA LEU A 311 17.31 -10.68 3.07
C LEU A 311 18.63 -9.95 3.29
N SER A 312 18.89 -8.80 2.68
CA SER A 312 20.04 -7.98 3.00
C SER A 312 19.93 -7.43 4.42
N PRO A 313 21.06 -7.18 5.12
CA PRO A 313 21.05 -6.56 6.44
C PRO A 313 20.34 -5.21 6.45
N ILE A 314 19.67 -4.89 7.56
CA ILE A 314 19.13 -3.55 7.80
C ILE A 314 20.27 -2.53 7.69
N GLU A 315 20.14 -1.56 6.77
CA GLU A 315 21.06 -0.44 6.63
C GLU A 315 21.15 0.33 7.95
N GLN A 316 22.38 0.69 8.37
CA GLN A 316 22.56 1.66 9.44
C GLN A 316 22.20 3.03 8.88
N GLU A 317 21.08 3.58 9.36
CA GLU A 317 20.62 4.95 9.07
C GLU A 317 21.50 6.00 9.76
#